data_AF-A0A2E1PDP2-F1
#
_entry.id   AF-A0A2E1PDP2-F1
#
_cell.length_a   1.000
_cell.length_b   1.000
_cell.length_c   1.000
_cell.angle_alpha   90.00
_cell.angle_beta   90.00
_cell.angle_gamma   90.00
#
_symmetry.space_group_name_H-M   'P 1'
#
loop_
_entity.id
_entity.type
_entity.pdbx_description
1 polymer ?
#
loop_
_entity_poly.entity_id
_entity_poly.type
_entity_poly.pdbx_seq_one_letter_code
_entity_poly.pdbx_strand_id
1 'polypeptide(L)'
;MNPEALKFIKNEDLITSTEKLNSLRSYLEGLDREQIVHIIKLSIYFIEKNKDQFEEDINETFLNEINKIPLTNDLNNNLFFKYRKNKIDISSIAIILDNKLITFTNSIFLNFKLRNPMILIPYSEDQELILKYFIESLNETKTETNFLKLLLRET
;
A
#
# COMPACT_ATOMS: atom_id res chain seq x y z
N MET A 1 14.85 -2.12 -14.96
CA MET A 1 13.82 -1.07 -14.82
C MET A 1 13.55 -0.49 -16.20
N ASN A 2 12.32 -0.59 -16.73
CA ASN A 2 11.99 -0.03 -18.05
C ASN A 2 11.97 1.51 -17.96
N PRO A 3 12.77 2.24 -18.77
CA PRO A 3 12.78 3.70 -18.82
C PRO A 3 11.42 4.35 -19.13
N GLU A 4 10.49 3.62 -19.76
CA GLU A 4 9.16 4.13 -20.12
C GLU A 4 8.22 4.23 -18.92
N ALA A 5 8.32 3.32 -17.95
CA ALA A 5 7.54 3.40 -16.71
C ALA A 5 7.87 4.67 -15.90
N LEU A 6 9.13 5.12 -15.96
CA LEU A 6 9.59 6.39 -15.37
C LEU A 6 9.07 7.62 -16.11
N LYS A 7 8.80 7.53 -17.41
CA LYS A 7 8.20 8.63 -18.20
C LYS A 7 6.70 8.78 -17.91
N PHE A 8 5.99 7.67 -17.70
CA PHE A 8 4.56 7.68 -17.36
C PHE A 8 4.29 8.37 -16.02
N ILE A 9 5.15 8.12 -15.03
CA ILE A 9 5.04 8.73 -13.68
C ILE A 9 5.17 10.26 -13.74
N LYS A 10 5.91 10.82 -14.71
CA LYS A 10 6.11 12.28 -14.82
C LYS A 10 4.89 13.07 -15.31
N ASN A 11 3.88 12.43 -15.90
CA ASN A 11 2.87 13.13 -16.72
C ASN A 11 1.45 13.18 -16.16
N GLU A 12 1.16 12.62 -14.98
CA GLU A 12 -0.20 12.74 -14.44
C GLU A 12 -0.27 12.98 -12.93
N ASP A 13 -0.78 14.16 -12.57
CA ASP A 13 -1.69 14.55 -11.48
C ASP A 13 -1.47 14.15 -10.02
N LEU A 14 -0.44 13.37 -9.68
CA LEU A 14 0.06 13.29 -8.30
C LEU A 14 1.33 14.13 -8.08
N ILE A 15 2.02 14.51 -9.16
CA ILE A 15 3.25 15.33 -9.11
C ILE A 15 2.94 16.83 -9.27
N THR A 16 1.66 17.22 -9.38
CA THR A 16 1.31 18.54 -9.91
C THR A 16 1.37 19.71 -8.91
N SER A 17 1.43 19.49 -7.59
CA SER A 17 1.85 20.56 -6.64
C SER A 17 2.24 20.03 -5.25
N THR A 18 3.21 20.68 -4.61
CA THR A 18 3.58 20.46 -3.20
C THR A 18 2.37 20.62 -2.27
N GLU A 19 1.44 21.50 -2.60
CA GLU A 19 0.21 21.76 -1.84
C GLU A 19 -0.71 20.54 -1.81
N LYS A 20 -0.92 19.87 -2.96
CA LYS A 20 -1.74 18.65 -3.03
C LYS A 20 -1.12 17.51 -2.22
N LEU A 21 0.21 17.40 -2.25
CA LEU A 21 0.90 16.40 -1.42
C LEU A 21 0.77 16.69 0.06
N ASN A 22 0.89 17.95 0.46
CA ASN A 22 0.68 18.35 1.84
C ASN A 22 -0.76 18.10 2.30
N SER A 23 -1.77 18.35 1.46
CA SER A 23 -3.17 18.08 1.83
C SER A 23 -3.43 16.59 2.03
N LEU A 24 -2.91 15.73 1.15
CA LEU A 24 -3.04 14.27 1.29
C LEU A 24 -2.34 13.76 2.56
N ARG A 25 -1.19 14.35 2.91
CA ARG A 25 -0.49 14.01 4.16
C ARG A 25 -1.27 14.46 5.38
N SER A 26 -1.75 15.70 5.41
CA SER A 26 -2.57 16.20 6.52
C SER A 26 -3.83 15.35 6.71
N TYR A 27 -4.44 14.88 5.62
CA TYR A 27 -5.55 13.93 5.70
C TYR A 27 -5.12 12.62 6.40
N LEU A 28 -4.06 11.97 5.92
CA LEU A 28 -3.57 10.70 6.50
C LEU A 28 -3.05 10.85 7.95
N GLU A 29 -2.47 12.00 8.29
CA GLU A 29 -2.06 12.35 9.66
C GLU A 29 -3.26 12.55 10.60
N GLY A 30 -4.41 12.97 10.05
CA GLY A 30 -5.67 13.07 10.78
C GLY A 30 -6.30 11.73 11.12
N LEU A 31 -5.89 10.63 10.46
CA LEU A 31 -6.37 9.29 10.79
C LEU A 31 -5.77 8.81 12.10
N ASP A 32 -6.65 8.38 13.00
CA ASP A 32 -6.21 7.80 14.26
C ASP A 32 -5.50 6.45 14.03
N ARG A 33 -4.66 6.07 14.99
CA ARG A 33 -3.86 4.84 14.88
C ARG A 33 -4.72 3.59 14.88
N GLU A 34 -5.83 3.59 15.59
CA GLU A 34 -6.72 2.43 15.73
C GLU A 34 -7.47 2.17 14.43
N GLN A 35 -7.95 3.21 13.75
CA GLN A 35 -8.55 3.22 12.43
C GLN A 35 -7.57 2.66 11.40
N ILE A 36 -6.32 3.12 11.38
CA ILE A 36 -5.28 2.59 10.46
C ILE A 36 -5.09 1.09 10.68
N VAL A 37 -4.94 0.66 11.94
CA VAL A 37 -4.76 -0.76 12.27
C VAL A 37 -6.00 -1.58 11.91
N HIS A 38 -7.19 -1.02 12.13
CA HIS A 38 -8.46 -1.67 11.82
C HIS A 38 -8.62 -1.89 10.31
N ILE A 39 -8.35 -0.88 9.49
CA ILE A 39 -8.40 -0.98 8.03
C ILE A 39 -7.45 -2.06 7.53
N ILE A 40 -6.20 -2.10 8.02
CA ILE A 40 -5.23 -3.12 7.62
C ILE A 40 -5.73 -4.52 8.00
N LYS A 41 -6.24 -4.70 9.22
CA LYS A 41 -6.79 -5.99 9.67
C LYS A 41 -8.01 -6.42 8.86
N LEU A 42 -8.88 -5.47 8.52
CA LEU A 42 -10.07 -5.72 7.69
C LEU A 42 -9.67 -6.15 6.27
N SER A 43 -8.64 -5.52 5.70
CA SER A 43 -8.09 -5.94 4.40
C SER A 43 -7.53 -7.35 4.45
N ILE A 44 -6.79 -7.70 5.51
CA ILE A 44 -6.27 -9.06 5.72
C ILE A 44 -7.43 -10.06 5.83
N TYR A 45 -8.49 -9.72 6.56
CA TYR A 45 -9.69 -10.55 6.68
C TYR A 45 -10.36 -10.79 5.32
N PHE A 46 -10.49 -9.76 4.47
CA PHE A 46 -11.04 -9.94 3.13
C PHE A 46 -10.17 -10.79 2.22
N ILE A 47 -8.85 -10.64 2.29
CA ILE A 47 -7.91 -11.49 1.56
C ILE A 47 -8.09 -12.95 2.00
N GLU A 48 -8.09 -13.22 3.30
CA GLU A 48 -8.25 -14.58 3.84
C GLU A 48 -9.61 -15.19 3.47
N LYS A 49 -10.70 -14.42 3.62
CA LYS A 49 -12.06 -14.86 3.31
C LYS A 49 -12.25 -15.21 1.84
N ASN A 50 -11.51 -14.54 0.94
CA ASN A 50 -11.63 -14.72 -0.50
C ASN A 50 -10.38 -15.36 -1.12
N LYS A 51 -9.55 -16.05 -0.32
CA LYS A 51 -8.28 -16.64 -0.77
C LYS A 51 -8.40 -17.56 -1.99
N ASP A 52 -9.56 -18.18 -2.17
CA ASP A 52 -9.82 -19.09 -3.30
C ASP A 52 -9.97 -18.35 -4.65
N GLN A 53 -10.02 -17.01 -4.66
CA GLN A 53 -10.03 -16.19 -5.88
C GLN A 53 -8.63 -15.90 -6.41
N PHE A 54 -7.58 -16.20 -5.65
CA PHE A 54 -6.19 -15.95 -6.04
C PHE A 54 -5.62 -17.13 -6.83
N GLU A 55 -4.78 -16.82 -7.82
CA GLU A 55 -3.98 -17.83 -8.51
C GLU A 55 -2.81 -18.29 -7.63
N GLU A 56 -2.15 -17.35 -6.93
CA GLU A 56 -1.16 -17.65 -5.90
C GLU A 56 -1.81 -18.25 -4.65
N ASP A 57 -1.18 -19.29 -4.08
CA ASP A 57 -1.64 -19.91 -2.83
C ASP A 57 -1.45 -18.96 -1.63
N ILE A 58 -2.56 -18.36 -1.18
CA ILE A 58 -2.62 -17.57 0.06
C ILE A 58 -2.65 -18.50 1.27
N ASN A 59 -1.48 -18.97 1.66
CA ASN A 59 -1.29 -19.86 2.80
C ASN A 59 -0.99 -19.11 4.12
N GLU A 60 -0.86 -19.90 5.19
CA GLU A 60 -0.59 -19.40 6.53
C GLU A 60 0.72 -18.58 6.63
N THR A 61 1.73 -18.90 5.81
CA THR A 61 2.98 -18.13 5.78
C THR A 61 2.73 -16.72 5.25
N PHE A 62 1.98 -16.58 4.15
CA PHE A 62 1.58 -15.29 3.61
C PHE A 62 0.79 -14.46 4.64
N LEU A 63 -0.24 -15.07 5.24
CA LEU A 63 -1.10 -14.41 6.22
C LEU A 63 -0.33 -13.99 7.48
N ASN A 64 0.59 -14.83 7.96
CA ASN A 64 1.43 -14.50 9.11
C ASN A 64 2.37 -13.33 8.83
N GLU A 65 2.95 -13.25 7.63
CA GLU A 65 3.83 -12.14 7.27
C GLU A 65 3.08 -10.80 7.20
N ILE A 66 1.92 -10.76 6.53
CA ILE A 66 1.15 -9.51 6.43
C ILE A 66 0.56 -9.07 7.78
N ASN A 67 0.21 -10.02 8.66
CA ASN A 67 -0.25 -9.74 10.02
C ASN A 67 0.81 -9.11 10.93
N LYS A 68 2.10 -9.22 10.62
CA LYS A 68 3.15 -8.53 11.40
C LYS A 68 2.99 -7.01 11.32
N ILE A 69 2.47 -6.47 10.22
CA ILE A 69 2.36 -5.02 10.02
C ILE A 69 1.42 -4.38 11.06
N PRO A 70 0.15 -4.78 11.23
CA PRO A 70 -0.71 -4.17 12.24
C PRO A 70 -0.20 -4.40 13.66
N LEU A 71 0.43 -5.55 13.94
CA LEU A 71 0.90 -5.95 15.28
C LEU A 71 2.18 -5.26 15.74
N THR A 72 3.02 -4.82 14.80
CA THR A 72 4.33 -4.24 15.15
C THR A 72 4.19 -2.77 15.53
N ASN A 73 4.31 -2.44 16.82
CA ASN A 73 4.30 -1.05 17.29
C ASN A 73 5.56 -0.27 16.90
N ASP A 74 6.63 -0.97 16.51
CA ASP A 74 7.95 -0.39 16.26
C ASP A 74 8.53 -0.86 14.92
N LEU A 75 8.46 0.01 13.90
CA LEU A 75 8.96 -0.24 12.55
C LEU A 75 10.45 -0.64 12.50
N ASN A 76 11.19 -0.42 13.59
CA ASN A 76 12.61 -0.73 13.73
C ASN A 76 12.93 -2.21 13.95
N ASN A 77 11.97 -3.02 14.39
CA ASN A 77 12.20 -4.42 14.75
C ASN A 77 12.07 -5.41 13.58
N ASN A 78 11.70 -4.94 12.39
CA ASN A 78 11.71 -5.78 11.20
C ASN A 78 12.94 -5.47 10.35
N LEU A 79 13.81 -6.49 10.20
CA LEU A 79 15.12 -6.44 9.55
C LEU A 79 15.07 -5.89 8.11
N PHE A 80 13.93 -6.04 7.42
CA PHE A 80 13.72 -5.45 6.11
C PHE A 80 13.81 -3.91 6.14
N PHE A 81 13.44 -3.29 7.27
CA PHE A 81 13.39 -1.84 7.43
C PHE A 81 14.68 -1.21 7.95
N LYS A 82 15.51 -1.97 8.68
CA LYS A 82 16.83 -1.50 9.13
C LYS A 82 17.72 -1.06 7.95
N TYR A 83 17.55 -1.68 6.79
CA TYR A 83 18.31 -1.35 5.58
C TYR A 83 17.65 -0.31 4.66
N ARG A 84 16.33 -0.04 4.81
CA ARG A 84 15.61 0.96 3.98
C ARG A 84 15.45 2.33 4.66
N LYS A 85 15.64 2.42 5.98
CA LYS A 85 15.51 3.68 6.76
C LYS A 85 16.39 4.83 6.28
N ASN A 86 17.57 4.54 5.73
CA ASN A 86 18.50 5.57 5.27
C ASN A 86 18.22 6.07 3.83
N LYS A 87 17.11 5.65 3.22
CA LYS A 87 16.75 6.03 1.83
C LYS A 87 15.30 6.49 1.64
N ILE A 88 14.42 6.35 2.64
CA ILE A 88 13.02 6.79 2.51
C ILE A 88 12.91 8.15 3.17
N ASP A 89 12.93 9.20 2.37
CA ASP A 89 12.44 10.50 2.81
C ASP A 89 10.98 10.31 3.22
N ILE A 90 10.70 10.50 4.51
CA ILE A 90 9.37 10.43 5.17
C ILE A 90 8.41 11.51 4.58
N SER A 91 8.87 12.28 3.59
CA SER A 91 8.17 13.35 2.88
C SER A 91 7.80 13.03 1.43
N SER A 92 8.00 11.79 0.96
CA SER A 92 7.80 11.42 -0.45
C SER A 92 6.59 10.50 -0.69
N ILE A 93 6.01 10.59 -1.89
CA ILE A 93 5.00 9.64 -2.37
C ILE A 93 5.65 8.26 -2.49
N ALA A 94 5.02 7.23 -1.91
CA ALA A 94 5.48 5.86 -2.04
C ALA A 94 5.06 5.27 -3.39
N ILE A 95 6.03 4.99 -4.26
CA ILE A 95 5.79 4.27 -5.52
C ILE A 95 5.96 2.77 -5.25
N ILE A 96 4.87 2.02 -5.31
CA ILE A 96 4.83 0.59 -5.01
C ILE A 96 4.81 -0.19 -6.32
N LEU A 97 5.93 -0.90 -6.52
CA LEU A 97 6.25 -1.63 -7.73
C LEU A 97 6.96 -2.92 -7.37
N ASP A 98 6.22 -4.02 -7.20
CA ASP A 98 6.82 -5.30 -6.86
C ASP A 98 6.11 -6.43 -7.60
N ASN A 99 6.85 -7.44 -8.02
CA ASN A 99 6.29 -8.59 -8.72
C ASN A 99 5.84 -9.69 -7.76
N LYS A 100 6.34 -9.70 -6.52
CA LYS A 100 5.93 -10.68 -5.51
C LYS A 100 4.70 -10.17 -4.77
N LEU A 101 3.60 -10.92 -4.82
CA LEU A 101 2.34 -10.56 -4.17
C LEU A 101 2.52 -10.17 -2.69
N ILE A 102 3.26 -11.00 -1.92
CA ILE A 102 3.51 -10.74 -0.49
C ILE A 102 4.25 -9.42 -0.24
N THR A 103 5.19 -9.05 -1.12
CA THR A 103 5.99 -7.83 -0.95
C THR A 103 5.17 -6.61 -1.37
N PHE A 104 4.36 -6.74 -2.41
CA PHE A 104 3.39 -5.76 -2.84
C PHE A 104 2.37 -5.45 -1.73
N THR A 105 1.70 -6.48 -1.20
CA THR A 105 0.71 -6.37 -0.10
C THR A 105 1.32 -5.73 1.15
N ASN A 106 2.49 -6.22 1.57
CA ASN A 106 3.19 -5.64 2.72
C ASN A 106 3.54 -4.16 2.51
N SER A 107 3.95 -3.78 1.30
CA SER A 107 4.29 -2.40 0.98
C SER A 107 3.08 -1.48 1.08
N ILE A 108 1.89 -1.93 0.67
CA ILE A 108 0.64 -1.15 0.79
C ILE A 108 0.30 -0.93 2.26
N PHE A 109 0.18 -2.01 3.03
CA PHE A 109 -0.21 -1.92 4.45
C PHE A 109 0.79 -1.11 5.26
N LEU A 110 2.08 -1.24 4.96
CA LEU A 110 3.12 -0.47 5.63
C LEU A 110 3.05 1.01 5.30
N ASN A 111 2.96 1.38 4.02
CA ASN A 111 2.93 2.79 3.63
C ASN A 111 1.64 3.47 4.10
N PHE A 112 0.52 2.75 4.09
CA PHE A 112 -0.70 3.23 4.74
C PHE A 112 -0.49 3.42 6.25
N LYS A 113 0.14 2.46 6.94
CA LYS A 113 0.50 2.59 8.36
C LYS A 113 1.41 3.79 8.65
N LEU A 114 2.31 4.09 7.72
CA LEU A 114 3.22 5.22 7.77
C LEU A 114 2.59 6.53 7.32
N ARG A 115 1.33 6.52 6.88
CA ARG A 115 0.60 7.71 6.38
C ARG A 115 1.25 8.33 5.15
N ASN A 116 1.82 7.49 4.30
CA ASN A 116 2.38 7.91 3.02
C ASN A 116 1.29 7.85 1.93
N PRO A 117 1.10 8.91 1.14
CA PRO A 117 0.40 8.81 -0.14
C PRO A 117 1.11 7.80 -1.06
N MET A 118 0.36 7.09 -1.88
CA MET A 118 0.87 5.96 -2.66
C MET A 118 0.50 6.04 -4.15
N ILE A 119 1.47 5.70 -5.01
CA ILE A 119 1.26 5.30 -6.39
C ILE A 119 1.41 3.79 -6.47
N LEU A 120 0.38 3.11 -6.93
CA LEU A 120 0.28 1.66 -7.00
C LEU A 120 0.27 1.24 -8.47
N ILE A 121 1.14 0.31 -8.82
CA ILE A 121 1.26 -0.18 -10.21
C ILE A 121 1.19 -1.71 -10.15
N PRO A 122 -0.02 -2.30 -10.16
CA PRO A 122 -0.18 -3.75 -10.13
C PRO A 122 0.28 -4.38 -11.46
N TYR A 123 0.72 -5.63 -11.40
CA TYR A 123 1.22 -6.41 -12.54
C TYR A 123 0.55 -7.77 -12.74
N SER A 124 -0.42 -8.11 -11.90
CA SER A 124 -1.11 -9.41 -11.92
C SER A 124 -2.53 -9.23 -11.39
N GLU A 125 -3.42 -10.13 -11.78
CA GLU A 125 -4.80 -10.17 -11.29
C GLU A 125 -4.86 -10.31 -9.76
N ASP A 126 -3.96 -11.11 -9.18
CA ASP A 126 -3.83 -11.25 -7.73
C ASP A 126 -3.50 -9.92 -7.04
N GLN A 127 -2.62 -9.10 -7.61
CA GLN A 127 -2.32 -7.78 -7.06
C GLN A 127 -3.52 -6.84 -7.19
N GLU A 128 -4.29 -6.94 -8.26
CA GLU A 128 -5.54 -6.19 -8.41
C GLU A 128 -6.59 -6.62 -7.38
N LEU A 129 -6.67 -7.91 -7.04
CA LEU A 129 -7.50 -8.42 -5.95
C LEU A 129 -7.07 -7.86 -4.59
N ILE A 130 -5.76 -7.80 -4.29
CA ILE A 130 -5.25 -7.13 -3.08
C ILE A 130 -5.72 -5.68 -3.01
N LEU A 131 -5.60 -4.94 -4.12
CA LEU A 131 -6.01 -3.54 -4.19
C LEU A 131 -7.52 -3.39 -3.99
N LYS A 132 -8.32 -4.26 -4.61
CA LYS A 132 -9.77 -4.29 -4.43
C LYS A 132 -10.13 -4.44 -2.95
N TYR A 133 -9.58 -5.42 -2.25
CA TYR A 133 -9.90 -5.64 -0.83
C TYR A 133 -9.39 -4.53 0.09
N PHE A 134 -8.25 -3.92 -0.24
CA PHE A 134 -7.76 -2.76 0.49
C PHE A 134 -8.70 -1.55 0.33
N ILE A 135 -9.12 -1.26 -0.90
CA ILE A 135 -10.08 -0.18 -1.19
C ILE A 135 -11.45 -0.46 -0.57
N GLU A 136 -11.91 -1.71 -0.59
CA GLU A 136 -13.14 -2.13 0.09
C GLU A 136 -13.09 -1.84 1.59
N SER A 137 -11.95 -2.11 2.23
CA SER A 137 -11.73 -1.79 3.66
C SER A 137 -11.74 -0.29 3.94
N LEU A 138 -11.18 0.53 3.04
CA LEU A 138 -11.26 2.00 3.13
C LEU A 138 -12.71 2.47 3.03
N ASN A 139 -13.47 1.93 2.08
CA ASN A 139 -14.87 2.30 1.87
C ASN A 139 -15.76 1.91 3.06
N GLU A 140 -15.59 0.71 3.63
CA GLU A 140 -16.35 0.27 4.81
C GLU A 140 -16.11 1.16 6.03
N THR A 141 -14.88 1.66 6.17
CA THR A 141 -14.50 2.58 7.25
C THR A 141 -14.74 4.05 6.92
N LYS A 142 -15.33 4.35 5.75
CA LYS A 142 -15.58 5.71 5.23
C LYS A 142 -14.29 6.55 5.14
N THR A 143 -13.17 5.90 4.85
CA THR A 143 -11.87 6.53 4.62
C THR A 143 -11.75 6.88 3.14
N GLU A 144 -11.37 8.12 2.84
CA GLU A 144 -11.16 8.60 1.46
C GLU A 144 -10.00 7.86 0.79
N THR A 145 -10.07 7.71 -0.53
CA THR A 145 -9.05 7.00 -1.32
C THR A 145 -8.15 7.93 -2.14
N ASN A 146 -8.29 9.25 -1.98
CA ASN A 146 -7.58 10.28 -2.75
C ASN A 146 -6.04 10.26 -2.58
N PHE A 147 -5.55 9.62 -1.52
CA PHE A 147 -4.12 9.40 -1.29
C PHE A 147 -3.54 8.23 -2.10
N LEU A 148 -4.40 7.47 -2.80
CA LEU A 148 -4.02 6.41 -3.71
C LEU A 148 -4.13 6.88 -5.16
N LYS A 149 -3.15 6.48 -5.97
CA LYS A 149 -3.26 6.51 -7.41
C LYS A 149 -2.88 5.15 -7.99
N LEU A 150 -3.75 4.60 -8.81
CA LEU A 150 -3.47 3.40 -9.57
C LEU A 150 -2.96 3.79 -10.96
N LEU A 151 -1.83 3.21 -11.36
CA LEU A 151 -1.34 3.27 -12.73
C LEU A 151 -1.43 1.86 -13.30
N LEU A 152 -2.39 1.64 -14.18
CA LEU A 152 -2.48 0.39 -14.94
C LEU A 152 -1.43 0.45 -16.04
N ARG A 153 -0.72 -0.65 -16.27
CA ARG A 153 0.11 -0.76 -17.48
C ARG A 153 -0.82 -0.90 -18.68
N GLU A 154 -0.65 -0.04 -19.67
CA GLU A 154 -1.20 -0.32 -21.01
C GLU A 154 -0.57 -1.63 -21.51
N THR A 155 -1.43 -2.57 -21.90
CA THR A 155 -1.07 -3.88 -22.44
C THR A 155 -0.62 -3.82 -23.89
#